data_AF-A0A7C1A5K8-F1
#
_entry.id   AF-A0A7C1A5K8-F1
#
_cell.length_a   1.000
_cell.length_b   1.000
_cell.length_c   1.000
_cell.angle_alpha   90.00
_cell.angle_beta   90.00
_cell.angle_gamma   90.00
#
_symmetry.space_group_name_H-M   'P 1'
#
loop_
_entity.id
_entity.type
_entity.pdbx_description
1 polymer ?
#
loop_
_entity_poly.entity_id
_entity_poly.type
_entity_poly.pdbx_seq_one_letter_code
_entity_poly.pdbx_strand_id
1 'polypeptide(L)'
;MEIDGEETVLFEGDEHSIIFATALVDPSFGGFKWVMLSYSEGALRFADGVLPDKEFRDADPEDEEVIDPDTEEIRFEYLAGPDDEWEESWEFGDKLPVAVRVKIAYFQPFLITLPLGLAGQEEHGHL
;
A
#
# COMPACT_ATOMS: atom_id res chain seq x y z
N MET A 1 0.14 13.95 1.17
CA MET A 1 -1.32 14.22 1.27
C MET A 1 -1.59 14.62 2.71
N GLU A 2 -2.54 15.51 3.01
CA GLU A 2 -2.86 15.79 4.41
C GLU A 2 -3.86 14.74 4.92
N ILE A 3 -3.42 13.95 5.90
CA ILE A 3 -4.21 12.93 6.57
C ILE A 3 -4.14 13.27 8.07
N ASP A 4 -5.29 13.49 8.71
CA ASP A 4 -5.40 13.95 10.12
C ASP A 4 -4.60 15.22 10.48
N GLY A 5 -4.34 16.09 9.50
CA GLY A 5 -3.59 17.34 9.71
C GLY A 5 -2.07 17.19 9.56
N GLU A 6 -1.59 16.01 9.17
CA GLU A 6 -0.17 15.73 8.94
C GLU A 6 0.10 15.39 7.47
N GLU A 7 1.27 15.79 6.96
CA GLU A 7 1.72 15.41 5.62
C GLU A 7 2.17 13.94 5.64
N THR A 8 1.30 13.08 5.12
CA THR A 8 1.47 11.62 5.16
C THR A 8 1.48 11.05 3.75
N VAL A 9 2.23 9.97 3.59
CA VAL A 9 2.16 9.10 2.41
C VAL A 9 0.99 8.16 2.58
N LEU A 10 0.09 8.09 1.60
CA LEU A 10 -1.02 7.13 1.62
C LEU A 10 -0.45 5.74 1.34
N PHE A 11 -0.05 5.08 2.42
CA PHE A 11 0.40 3.70 2.49
C PHE A 11 0.12 3.20 3.90
N GLU A 12 -0.65 2.12 4.00
CA GLU A 12 -0.94 1.43 5.25
C GLU A 12 -1.18 -0.04 4.90
N GLY A 13 -0.94 -0.94 5.84
CA GLY A 13 -1.37 -2.31 5.68
C GLY A 13 -1.19 -3.14 6.94
N ASP A 14 -1.94 -4.23 7.00
CA ASP A 14 -1.83 -5.26 8.02
C ASP A 14 -1.45 -6.60 7.36
N GLU A 15 -1.58 -7.71 8.08
CA GLU A 15 -1.21 -9.03 7.54
C GLU A 15 -2.12 -9.49 6.40
N HIS A 16 -3.31 -8.90 6.23
CA HIS A 16 -4.35 -9.31 5.29
C HIS A 16 -4.81 -8.20 4.34
N SER A 17 -4.41 -6.95 4.56
CA SER A 17 -4.80 -5.81 3.74
C SER A 17 -3.63 -4.88 3.45
N ILE A 18 -3.66 -4.22 2.30
CA ILE A 18 -2.73 -3.16 1.94
C ILE A 18 -3.47 -2.07 1.17
N ILE A 19 -3.27 -0.82 1.56
CA ILE A 19 -3.75 0.36 0.86
C ILE A 19 -2.57 1.24 0.47
N PHE A 20 -2.55 1.73 -0.77
CA PHE A 20 -1.48 2.60 -1.24
C PHE A 20 -1.92 3.52 -2.38
N ALA A 21 -1.25 4.67 -2.52
CA ALA A 21 -1.45 5.56 -3.65
C ALA A 21 -0.60 5.14 -4.85
N THR A 22 -1.18 5.23 -6.05
CA THR A 22 -0.48 5.03 -7.31
C THR A 22 -0.92 6.07 -8.35
N ALA A 23 -0.10 6.29 -9.37
CA ALA A 23 -0.47 7.17 -10.49
C ALA A 23 -1.62 6.55 -11.31
N LEU A 24 -2.50 7.42 -11.81
CA LEU A 24 -3.46 7.04 -12.85
C LEU A 24 -2.70 6.73 -14.14
N VAL A 25 -2.96 5.55 -14.70
CA VAL A 25 -2.26 5.06 -15.90
C VAL A 25 -2.77 5.78 -17.16
N ASP A 26 -3.94 6.42 -17.10
CA ASP A 26 -4.51 7.17 -18.24
C ASP A 26 -3.75 8.50 -18.45
N PRO A 27 -3.00 8.64 -19.57
CA PRO A 27 -2.22 9.83 -19.85
C PRO A 27 -3.07 11.08 -20.13
N SER A 28 -4.38 10.92 -20.35
CA SER A 28 -5.30 12.00 -20.70
C SER A 28 -5.75 12.82 -19.49
N PHE A 29 -5.74 12.23 -18.30
CA PHE A 29 -6.26 12.84 -17.08
C PHE A 29 -5.16 13.15 -16.06
N GLY A 30 -4.06 12.39 -16.06
CA GLY A 30 -3.04 12.49 -15.01
C GLY A 30 -3.63 12.30 -13.61
N GLY A 31 -2.81 12.45 -12.58
CA GLY A 31 -3.26 12.37 -11.18
C GLY A 31 -3.00 11.03 -10.51
N PHE A 32 -3.61 10.84 -9.35
CA PHE A 32 -3.35 9.73 -8.45
C PHE A 32 -4.66 9.03 -8.09
N LYS A 33 -4.56 7.75 -7.78
CA LYS A 33 -5.63 6.96 -7.20
C LYS A 33 -5.12 6.23 -5.97
N TRP A 34 -6.02 5.92 -5.04
CA TRP A 34 -5.75 4.94 -4.00
C TRP A 34 -6.17 3.56 -4.50
N VAL A 35 -5.48 2.52 -4.04
CA VAL A 35 -5.79 1.12 -4.31
C VAL A 35 -5.74 0.38 -3.00
N MET A 36 -6.74 -0.44 -2.74
CA MET A 36 -6.80 -1.35 -1.61
C MET A 36 -6.88 -2.78 -2.12
N LEU A 37 -6.07 -3.66 -1.54
CA LEU A 37 -6.17 -5.11 -1.69
C LEU A 37 -6.44 -5.69 -0.31
N SER A 38 -7.43 -6.57 -0.21
CA SER A 38 -7.76 -7.24 1.04
C SER A 38 -7.92 -8.74 0.80
N TYR A 39 -7.59 -9.53 1.82
CA TYR A 39 -7.86 -10.96 1.85
C TYR A 39 -8.81 -11.28 2.99
N SER A 40 -10.00 -11.75 2.64
CA SER A 40 -11.02 -12.13 3.63
C SER A 40 -11.90 -13.24 3.07
N GLU A 41 -12.36 -14.14 3.96
CA GLU A 41 -13.29 -15.22 3.63
C GLU A 41 -12.85 -16.16 2.48
N GLY A 42 -11.54 -16.34 2.27
CA GLY A 42 -11.02 -17.15 1.16
C GLY A 42 -10.96 -16.43 -0.19
N ALA A 43 -11.19 -15.13 -0.21
CA ALA A 43 -11.21 -14.32 -1.42
C ALA A 43 -10.19 -13.17 -1.36
N LEU A 44 -9.52 -12.94 -2.49
CA LEU A 44 -8.78 -11.70 -2.74
C LEU A 44 -9.74 -10.67 -3.32
N ARG A 45 -9.73 -9.50 -2.71
CA ARG A 45 -10.64 -8.40 -3.02
C ARG A 45 -9.86 -7.13 -3.35
N PHE A 46 -10.52 -6.23 -4.07
CA PHE A 46 -9.93 -5.01 -4.59
C PHE A 46 -10.91 -3.85 -4.57
N ALA A 47 -10.42 -2.70 -4.15
CA ALA A 47 -11.11 -1.43 -4.32
C ALA A 47 -10.13 -0.35 -4.78
N ASP A 48 -10.62 0.64 -5.52
CA ASP A 48 -9.85 1.82 -5.88
C ASP A 48 -10.72 3.07 -5.98
N GLY A 49 -10.07 4.23 -5.90
CA GLY A 49 -10.74 5.52 -6.00
C GLY A 49 -9.77 6.65 -6.35
N VAL A 50 -10.29 7.74 -6.92
CA VAL A 50 -9.48 8.83 -7.46
C VAL A 50 -9.14 9.85 -6.37
N LEU A 51 -7.87 10.18 -6.18
CA LEU A 51 -7.44 11.20 -5.24
C LEU A 51 -7.61 12.63 -5.82
N PRO A 52 -7.93 13.66 -5.00
CA PRO A 52 -8.13 13.59 -3.56
C PRO A 52 -9.51 13.05 -3.21
N ASP A 53 -9.52 11.98 -2.44
CA ASP A 53 -10.70 11.35 -1.89
C ASP A 53 -10.43 11.18 -0.39
N LYS A 54 -11.43 11.41 0.44
CA LYS A 54 -11.35 11.22 1.89
C LYS A 54 -12.10 9.97 2.34
N GLU A 55 -12.94 9.42 1.47
CA GLU A 55 -13.76 8.23 1.72
C GLU A 55 -12.93 6.94 1.61
N PHE A 56 -11.67 6.99 1.17
CA PHE A 56 -10.76 5.82 1.19
C PHE A 56 -10.61 5.17 2.57
N ARG A 57 -10.85 5.92 3.65
CA ARG A 57 -10.84 5.43 5.04
C ARG A 57 -12.14 4.75 5.46
N ASP A 58 -13.21 5.11 4.77
CA ASP A 58 -14.55 4.58 4.97
C ASP A 58 -14.86 3.52 3.90
N ALA A 59 -13.86 3.06 3.14
CA ALA A 59 -14.02 2.02 2.13
C ALA A 59 -14.57 0.76 2.81
N ASP A 60 -15.84 0.47 2.54
CA ASP A 60 -16.52 -0.67 3.12
C ASP A 60 -16.06 -1.94 2.39
N PRO A 61 -15.78 -3.04 3.09
CA PRO A 61 -15.53 -4.35 2.47
C PRO A 61 -16.61 -4.76 1.45
N GLU A 62 -17.84 -4.25 1.57
CA GLU A 62 -18.93 -4.47 0.60
C GLU A 62 -18.74 -3.74 -0.75
N ASP A 63 -17.94 -2.68 -0.80
CA ASP A 63 -17.59 -1.94 -2.02
C ASP A 63 -16.41 -2.58 -2.77
N GLU A 64 -15.78 -3.61 -2.20
CA GLU A 64 -14.66 -4.31 -2.80
C GLU A 64 -15.11 -5.35 -3.84
N GLU A 65 -14.51 -5.29 -5.03
CA GLU A 65 -14.66 -6.30 -6.07
C GLU A 65 -13.87 -7.56 -5.70
N VAL A 66 -14.51 -8.74 -5.78
CA VAL A 66 -13.81 -10.02 -5.65
C VAL A 66 -13.02 -10.30 -6.93
N ILE A 67 -11.68 -10.28 -6.84
CA ILE A 67 -10.78 -10.59 -7.96
C ILE A 67 -10.53 -12.10 -8.07
N ASP A 68 -10.36 -12.77 -6.94
CA ASP A 68 -10.15 -14.21 -6.89
C ASP A 68 -10.95 -14.82 -5.72
N PRO A 69 -12.01 -15.61 -5.99
CA PRO A 69 -12.87 -16.16 -4.95
C PRO A 69 -12.35 -17.46 -4.31
N ASP A 70 -11.29 -18.07 -4.84
CA ASP A 70 -10.81 -19.41 -4.44
C ASP A 70 -9.33 -19.36 -4.01
N THR A 71 -8.99 -18.39 -3.16
CA THR A 71 -7.62 -18.22 -2.63
C THR A 71 -7.52 -18.76 -1.22
N GLU A 72 -6.57 -19.66 -0.95
CA GLU A 72 -6.46 -20.25 0.39
C GLU A 72 -5.92 -19.30 1.47
N GLU A 73 -4.90 -18.53 1.13
CA GLU A 73 -4.29 -17.59 2.06
C GLU A 73 -3.41 -16.58 1.32
N ILE A 74 -3.58 -15.30 1.63
CA ILE A 74 -2.64 -14.24 1.28
C ILE A 74 -2.20 -13.55 2.57
N ARG A 75 -0.88 -13.34 2.71
CA ARG A 75 -0.31 -12.52 3.77
C ARG A 75 0.66 -11.47 3.25
N PHE A 76 0.64 -10.32 3.89
CA PHE A 76 1.57 -9.22 3.63
C PHE A 76 2.57 -9.09 4.78
N GLU A 77 3.82 -8.76 4.45
CA GLU A 77 4.84 -8.35 5.41
C GLU A 77 5.61 -7.14 4.85
N TYR A 78 6.11 -6.29 5.74
CA TYR A 78 6.68 -4.99 5.41
C TYR A 78 8.13 -4.91 5.91
N LEU A 79 9.07 -4.58 5.03
CA LEU A 79 10.48 -4.45 5.41
C LEU A 79 10.75 -3.05 5.97
N ALA A 80 11.03 -2.98 7.27
CA ALA A 80 11.52 -1.77 7.94
C ALA A 80 12.94 -1.45 7.46
N GLY A 81 13.18 -0.20 7.07
CA GLY A 81 14.40 0.18 6.35
C GLY A 81 15.72 -0.03 7.10
N PRO A 82 15.95 0.57 8.28
CA PRO A 82 17.27 0.52 8.90
C PRO A 82 17.57 -0.80 9.63
N ASP A 83 16.55 -1.53 10.06
CA ASP A 83 16.70 -2.69 10.95
C ASP A 83 16.62 -4.04 10.20
N ASP A 84 16.35 -4.02 8.88
CA ASP A 84 16.15 -5.19 8.02
C ASP A 84 15.09 -6.18 8.58
N GLU A 85 14.21 -5.69 9.45
CA GLU A 85 13.17 -6.47 10.13
C GLU A 85 11.88 -6.46 9.30
N TRP A 86 11.20 -7.62 9.29
CA TRP A 86 9.90 -7.77 8.64
C TRP A 86 8.80 -7.61 9.67
N GLU A 87 7.92 -6.65 9.45
CA GLU A 87 6.77 -6.36 10.29
C GLU A 87 5.48 -6.91 9.63
N GLU A 88 4.49 -7.27 10.46
CA GLU A 88 3.18 -7.78 10.02
C GLU A 88 2.19 -6.64 9.72
N SER A 89 2.51 -5.41 10.12
CA SER A 89 1.71 -4.22 9.82
C SER A 89 2.59 -3.02 9.51
N TRP A 90 2.01 -2.01 8.88
CA TRP A 90 2.63 -0.71 8.60
C TRP A 90 1.58 0.39 8.70
N GLU A 91 1.77 1.29 9.65
CA GLU A 91 0.85 2.40 9.90
C GLU A 91 1.13 3.57 8.93
N PHE A 92 0.14 4.45 8.77
CA PHE A 92 0.33 5.71 8.07
C PHE A 92 1.50 6.53 8.66
N GLY A 93 2.30 7.13 7.80
CA GLY A 93 3.37 8.02 8.21
C GLY A 93 4.06 8.75 7.07
N ASP A 94 5.22 9.31 7.38
CA ASP A 94 6.10 10.01 6.45
C ASP A 94 6.98 9.07 5.60
N LYS A 95 6.94 7.76 5.90
CA LYS A 95 7.82 6.75 5.29
C LYS A 95 7.04 5.57 4.72
N LEU A 96 7.60 5.05 3.64
CA LEU A 96 7.19 3.79 3.04
C LEU A 96 8.08 2.66 3.54
N PRO A 97 7.58 1.41 3.59
CA PRO A 97 8.44 0.26 3.78
C PRO A 97 9.40 0.13 2.58
N VAL A 98 10.58 -0.44 2.80
CA VAL A 98 11.58 -0.64 1.74
C VAL A 98 11.10 -1.68 0.73
N ALA A 99 10.36 -2.68 1.19
CA ALA A 99 9.77 -3.70 0.35
C ALA A 99 8.51 -4.28 0.99
N VAL A 100 7.63 -4.82 0.14
CA VAL A 100 6.47 -5.59 0.56
C VAL A 100 6.66 -7.03 0.10
N ARG A 101 6.50 -7.98 1.01
CA ARG A 101 6.50 -9.42 0.70
C ARG A 101 5.06 -9.91 0.67
N VAL A 102 4.71 -10.58 -0.42
CA VAL A 102 3.39 -11.20 -0.58
C VAL A 102 3.56 -12.72 -0.51
N LYS A 103 2.95 -13.33 0.50
CA LYS A 103 2.92 -14.78 0.69
C LYS A 103 1.55 -15.27 0.23
N ILE A 104 1.52 -16.20 -0.73
CA ILE A 104 0.29 -16.83 -1.21
C ILE A 104 0.42 -18.34 -0.97
N ALA A 105 -0.56 -18.97 -0.32
CA ALA A 105 -0.58 -20.42 -0.15
C ALA A 105 -0.44 -21.14 -1.51
N TYR A 106 0.33 -22.24 -1.53
CA TYR A 106 0.75 -23.03 -2.71
C TYR A 106 1.73 -22.42 -3.70
N PHE A 107 1.98 -21.11 -3.64
CA PHE A 107 3.02 -20.48 -4.46
C PHE A 107 4.27 -20.23 -3.62
N GLN A 108 5.44 -20.23 -4.28
CA GLN A 108 6.61 -19.65 -3.64
C GLN A 108 6.33 -18.16 -3.41
N PRO A 109 6.67 -17.61 -2.23
CA PRO A 109 6.46 -16.19 -1.97
C PRO A 109 7.21 -15.36 -3.02
N PHE A 110 6.63 -14.25 -3.43
CA PHE A 110 7.29 -13.29 -4.32
C PHE A 110 7.49 -11.96 -3.60
N LEU A 111 8.53 -11.25 -4.03
CA LEU A 111 8.95 -9.98 -3.46
C LEU A 111 8.64 -8.86 -4.45
N ILE A 112 7.92 -7.84 -3.99
CA ILE A 112 7.77 -6.58 -4.72
C ILE A 112 8.67 -5.55 -4.04
N THR A 113 9.74 -5.13 -4.72
CA THR A 113 10.54 -4.00 -4.27
C THR A 113 9.86 -2.72 -4.71
N LEU A 114 9.50 -1.87 -3.74
CA LEU A 114 8.95 -0.55 -4.03
C LEU A 114 10.12 0.40 -4.31
N PRO A 115 10.26 0.94 -5.54
CA PRO A 115 11.27 1.95 -5.79
C PRO A 115 10.87 3.20 -5.02
N LEU A 116 11.51 3.42 -3.86
CA LEU A 116 11.40 4.68 -3.15
C LEU A 116 11.91 5.77 -4.09
N GLY A 117 11.00 6.66 -4.53
CA GLY A 117 11.40 7.91 -5.15
C GLY A 117 12.34 8.60 -4.17
N LEU A 118 13.59 8.80 -4.59
CA LEU A 118 14.70 9.30 -3.78
C LEU A 118 14.18 10.31 -2.74
N ALA A 119 14.21 9.93 -1.47
CA ALA A 119 14.14 10.89 -0.37
C ALA A 119 15.20 11.94 -0.69
N GLY A 120 14.77 13.17 -0.90
CA GLY A 120 15.64 14.28 -1.26
C GLY A 120 16.83 14.28 -0.31
N GLN A 121 18.03 14.33 -0.87
CA GLN A 121 19.21 14.66 -0.09
C GLN A 121 18.88 15.96 0.67
N GLU A 122 18.88 15.91 2.00
CA GLU A 122 19.04 17.11 2.79
C GLU A 122 20.38 17.73 2.37
N GLU A 123 20.34 18.72 1.50
CA GLU A 123 21.48 19.59 1.25
C GLU A 123 21.78 20.32 2.57
N HIS A 124 22.73 19.79 3.33
CA HIS A 124 23.48 20.59 4.28
C HIS A 124 24.22 21.67 3.51
N GLY A 125 23.56 22.82 3.32
CA GLY A 125 24.15 24.05 2.87
C GLY A 125 25.15 24.56 3.90
N HIS A 126 26.43 24.21 3.73
CA HIS A 126 27.54 25.00 4.25
C HIS A 126 27.89 26.07 3.23
N LEU A 127 27.47 27.31 3.49
CA LEU A 127 28.16 28.53 3.07
C LEU A 127 28.06 29.58 4.18
#